data_AF-A0A8S2V9A5-F1
#
_entry.id   AF-A0A8S2V9A5-F1
#
_cell.length_a   1.000
_cell.length_b   1.000
_cell.length_c   1.000
_cell.angle_alpha   90.00
_cell.angle_beta   90.00
_cell.angle_gamma   90.00
#
_symmetry.space_group_name_H-M   'P 1'
#
loop_
_entity.id
_entity.type
_entity.pdbx_description
1 polymer ?
#
loop_
_entity_poly.entity_id
_entity_poly.type
_entity_poly.pdbx_seq_one_letter_code
_entity_poly.pdbx_strand_id
1 'polypeptide(L)'
;ISVTGDYTSILPRAALLELVKSIIKCGVAQGYIRSDYILRGHRDLDSTACPGNAFYAEIQQWPNYQPNSTTRSVDRRSFTVVEDFQDDAPPASFQI
;
A
#
# COMPACT_ATOMS: atom_id res chain seq x y z
N ILE A 1 6.16 -5.69 2.83
CA ILE A 1 6.94 -6.50 1.86
C ILE A 1 7.54 -5.53 0.85
N SER A 2 8.82 -5.68 0.49
CA SER A 2 9.48 -4.84 -0.51
C SER A 2 10.04 -5.72 -1.62
N VAL A 3 9.91 -5.26 -2.86
CA VAL A 3 10.41 -5.97 -4.05
C VAL A 3 11.56 -5.17 -4.63
N THR A 4 12.74 -5.77 -4.72
CA THR A 4 13.97 -5.07 -5.14
C THR A 4 14.01 -4.82 -6.64
N GLY A 5 13.94 -3.55 -7.04
CA GLY A 5 14.08 -3.09 -8.43
C GLY A 5 13.41 -1.74 -8.66
N ASP A 6 13.50 -1.21 -9.88
CA ASP A 6 12.69 -0.10 -10.37
C ASP A 6 11.61 -0.64 -11.31
N TYR A 7 10.36 -0.51 -10.88
CA TYR A 7 9.19 -0.97 -11.62
C TYR A 7 8.30 0.19 -12.08
N THR A 8 8.92 1.34 -12.34
CA THR A 8 8.20 2.50 -12.86
C THR A 8 7.63 2.24 -14.25
N SER A 9 8.43 1.65 -15.15
CA SER A 9 8.05 1.41 -16.55
C SER A 9 7.99 -0.07 -16.93
N ILE A 10 8.53 -0.96 -16.10
CA ILE A 10 8.67 -2.39 -16.39
C ILE A 10 8.07 -3.20 -15.25
N LEU A 11 7.34 -4.26 -15.58
CA LEU A 11 6.82 -5.17 -14.58
C LEU A 11 7.91 -6.07 -14.00
N PRO A 12 7.81 -6.45 -12.71
CA PRO A 12 8.61 -7.53 -12.17
C PRO A 12 8.42 -8.82 -12.99
N ARG A 13 9.46 -9.67 -13.03
CA ARG A 13 9.34 -10.99 -13.66
C ARG A 13 8.18 -11.76 -13.05
N ALA A 14 7.43 -12.53 -13.87
CA ALA A 14 6.28 -13.29 -13.40
C ALA A 14 6.59 -14.19 -12.18
N ALA A 15 7.76 -14.83 -12.15
CA ALA A 15 8.20 -15.63 -11.02
C ALA A 15 8.30 -14.82 -9.70
N LEU A 16 8.65 -13.54 -9.78
CA LEU A 16 8.73 -12.65 -8.61
C LEU A 16 7.34 -12.26 -8.11
N LEU A 17 6.40 -12.00 -9.03
CA LEU A 17 4.99 -11.74 -8.68
C LEU A 17 4.36 -12.94 -7.95
N GLU A 18 4.58 -14.15 -8.48
CA GLU A 18 4.09 -15.38 -7.86
C GLU A 18 4.74 -15.66 -6.51
N LEU A 19 6.03 -15.36 -6.36
CA LEU A 19 6.72 -15.46 -5.07
C LEU A 19 6.07 -14.54 -4.02
N VAL A 20 5.78 -13.29 -4.37
CA VAL A 20 5.14 -12.34 -3.45
C VAL A 20 3.76 -12.84 -3.02
N LYS A 21 2.94 -13.30 -3.98
CA LYS A 21 1.62 -13.89 -3.68
C LYS A 21 1.74 -15.11 -2.75
N SER A 22 2.73 -15.97 -3.00
CA SER A 22 2.99 -17.16 -2.18
C SER A 22 3.39 -16.78 -0.75
N ILE A 23 4.24 -15.78 -0.56
CA ILE A 23 4.63 -15.28 0.77
C ILE A 23 3.40 -14.78 1.54
N ILE A 24 2.53 -14.00 0.88
CA ILE A 24 1.29 -13.51 1.51
C ILE A 24 0.39 -14.70 1.90
N LYS A 25 0.17 -15.64 0.97
CA LYS A 25 -0.65 -16.83 1.23
C LYS A 25 -0.10 -17.66 2.39
N CYS A 26 1.22 -17.84 2.46
CA CYS A 26 1.90 -18.55 3.53
C CYS A 26 1.73 -17.81 4.87
N GLY A 27 1.91 -16.49 4.89
CA GLY A 27 1.68 -15.66 6.07
C GLY A 27 0.25 -15.75 6.60
N VAL A 28 -0.75 -15.82 5.71
CA VAL A 28 -2.16 -16.05 6.10
C VAL A 28 -2.35 -17.46 6.66
N ALA A 29 -1.81 -18.49 5.99
CA ALA A 29 -1.94 -19.88 6.44
C ALA A 29 -1.27 -20.13 7.80
N GLN A 30 -0.16 -19.44 8.10
CA GLN A 30 0.53 -19.51 9.38
C GLN A 30 -0.08 -18.61 10.46
N GLY A 31 -1.06 -17.77 10.12
CA GLY A 31 -1.71 -16.85 11.07
C GLY A 31 -0.92 -15.58 11.38
N TYR A 32 0.16 -15.29 10.66
CA TYR A 32 0.90 -14.02 10.78
C TYR A 32 0.19 -12.85 10.08
N ILE A 33 -0.62 -13.17 9.06
CA ILE A 33 -1.44 -12.21 8.34
C ILE A 33 -2.89 -12.61 8.55
N ARG A 34 -3.75 -11.66 8.94
CA ARG A 34 -5.19 -11.94 9.06
C ARG A 34 -5.76 -12.27 7.69
N SER A 35 -6.78 -13.13 7.63
CA SER A 35 -7.43 -13.50 6.37
C SER A 35 -8.12 -12.32 5.66
N ASP A 36 -8.52 -11.29 6.43
CA ASP A 36 -9.14 -10.05 5.97
C ASP A 36 -8.13 -8.89 5.82
N TYR A 37 -6.87 -9.21 5.53
CA TYR A 37 -5.85 -8.20 5.30
C TYR A 37 -6.22 -7.26 4.16
N ILE A 38 -5.71 -6.03 4.22
CA ILE A 38 -5.83 -5.04 3.15
C ILE A 38 -4.48 -4.91 2.48
N LEU A 39 -4.44 -5.06 1.15
CA LEU A 39 -3.26 -4.82 0.34
C LEU A 39 -3.24 -3.36 -0.14
N ARG A 40 -2.10 -2.69 0.07
CA ARG A 40 -1.86 -1.30 -0.37
C ARG A 40 -0.46 -1.18 -0.95
N GLY A 41 -0.30 -0.30 -1.92
CA GLY A 41 1.01 0.19 -2.34
C GLY A 41 1.56 1.20 -1.34
N HIS A 42 2.88 1.39 -1.31
CA HIS A 42 3.51 2.37 -0.41
C HIS A 42 2.97 3.79 -0.65
N ARG A 43 2.76 4.13 -1.94
CA ARG A 43 2.04 5.29 -2.44
C ARG A 43 0.66 5.56 -1.85
N ASP A 44 -0.07 4.54 -1.42
CA ASP A 44 -1.41 4.73 -0.87
C ASP A 44 -1.36 5.25 0.57
N LEU A 45 -0.22 5.13 1.24
CA LEU A 45 -0.02 5.49 2.64
C LEU A 45 0.79 6.79 2.79
N ASP A 46 1.65 7.09 1.82
CA ASP A 46 2.53 8.26 1.85
C ASP A 46 2.78 8.78 0.42
N SER A 47 3.28 10.01 0.32
CA SER A 47 3.63 10.75 -0.89
C SER A 47 4.84 10.18 -1.64
N THR A 48 4.79 8.89 -1.99
CA THR A 48 5.91 8.15 -2.60
C THR A 48 5.57 7.63 -3.99
N ALA A 49 6.58 7.56 -4.86
CA ALA A 49 6.45 6.94 -6.18
C ALA A 49 6.41 5.40 -6.12
N CYS A 50 6.89 4.80 -5.02
CA CYS A 50 6.90 3.36 -4.79
C CYS A 50 5.47 2.80 -4.74
N PRO A 51 5.14 1.69 -5.41
CA PRO A 51 6.05 0.66 -5.95
C PRO A 51 6.48 0.83 -7.41
N GLY A 52 6.35 2.03 -7.98
CA GLY A 52 6.54 2.28 -9.42
C GLY A 52 5.24 2.06 -10.20
N ASN A 53 5.02 2.83 -11.27
CA ASN A 53 3.71 2.88 -11.93
C ASN A 53 3.27 1.53 -12.53
N ALA A 54 4.19 0.80 -13.18
CA ALA A 54 3.85 -0.50 -13.78
C ALA A 54 3.47 -1.52 -12.70
N PHE A 55 4.27 -1.64 -11.64
CA PHE A 55 3.96 -2.59 -10.56
C PHE A 55 2.76 -2.15 -9.71
N TYR A 56 2.54 -0.85 -9.54
CA TYR A 56 1.35 -0.34 -8.87
C TYR A 56 0.07 -0.73 -9.62
N ALA A 57 0.05 -0.63 -10.95
CA ALA A 57 -1.09 -1.05 -11.77
C ALA A 57 -1.36 -2.57 -11.71
N GLU A 58 -0.31 -3.38 -11.47
CA GLU A 58 -0.44 -4.82 -11.29
C GLU A 58 -1.04 -5.17 -9.93
N ILE A 59 -0.55 -4.58 -8.83
CA ILE A 59 -1.06 -4.90 -7.49
C ILE A 59 -2.51 -4.41 -7.27
N GLN A 60 -2.95 -3.41 -8.03
CA GLN A 60 -4.35 -2.97 -8.02
C GLN A 60 -5.34 -4.07 -8.44
N GLN A 61 -4.87 -5.05 -9.22
CA GLN A 61 -5.67 -6.17 -9.69
C GLN A 61 -5.64 -7.36 -8.72
N TRP A 62 -4.85 -7.28 -7.65
CA TRP A 62 -4.69 -8.37 -6.70
C TRP A 62 -5.86 -8.43 -5.71
N PRO A 63 -6.18 -9.62 -5.17
CA PRO A 63 -7.22 -9.74 -4.16
C PRO A 63 -6.88 -8.92 -2.92
N ASN A 64 -7.93 -8.37 -2.29
CA ASN A 64 -7.85 -7.52 -1.11
C ASN A 64 -7.10 -6.20 -1.30
N TYR A 65 -6.78 -5.82 -2.53
CA TYR A 65 -6.31 -4.47 -2.80
C TYR A 65 -7.40 -3.47 -2.50
N GLN A 66 -7.07 -2.43 -1.72
CA GLN A 66 -7.93 -1.28 -1.52
C GLN A 66 -7.10 -0.01 -1.71
N PRO A 67 -7.47 0.88 -2.63
CA PRO A 67 -6.81 2.18 -2.70
C PRO A 67 -7.05 2.95 -1.40
N ASN A 68 -6.30 4.02 -1.17
CA ASN A 68 -6.69 4.99 -0.15
C ASN A 68 -8.08 5.54 -0.50
N SER A 69 -9.10 5.02 0.16
CA SER A 69 -10.45 5.55 0.10
C SER A 69 -10.49 6.78 0.99
N THR A 70 -10.04 7.92 0.46
CA THR A 70 -10.56 9.21 0.89
C THR A 70 -12.05 9.17 0.59
N THR A 71 -12.82 8.65 1.54
CA THR A 71 -14.27 8.55 1.46
C THR A 71 -14.81 9.98 1.41
N ARG A 72 -14.90 10.55 0.21
CA ARG A 72 -15.76 11.70 -0.07
C ARG A 72 -17.10 11.20 -0.57
N SER A 73 -17.73 10.35 0.23
CA SER A 73 -19.18 10.48 0.41
C SER A 73 -19.35 11.42 1.60
N VAL A 74 -19.31 12.73 1.33
CA VAL A 74 -19.93 13.68 2.25
C VAL A 74 -21.43 13.44 2.12
N ASP A 75 -21.94 12.42 2.81
CA ASP A 75 -23.35 12.43 3.17
C ASP A 75 -23.51 13.63 4.10
N ARG A 76 -24.19 14.65 3.61
CA ARG A 76 -24.27 15.98 4.20
C ARG A 76 -25.13 16.02 5.47
N ARG A 77 -25.32 14.89 6.15
CA ARG A 77 -26.17 14.75 7.34
C ARG A 77 -25.53 14.08 8.56
N SER A 78 -24.26 13.69 8.53
CA SER A 78 -23.59 13.19 9.73
C SER A 78 -22.21 13.82 9.89
N PHE A 79 -22.16 14.86 10.71
CA PHE A 79 -20.95 15.49 11.19
C PHE A 79 -20.28 14.54 12.21
N THR A 80 -19.27 13.78 11.78
CA THR A 80 -18.28 13.22 12.69
C THR A 80 -16.93 13.76 12.27
N VAL A 81 -16.27 14.42 13.21
CA VAL A 81 -14.92 14.98 13.11
C VAL A 81 -13.99 13.92 12.52
N VAL A 82 -13.45 14.21 11.33
CA VAL A 82 -12.22 13.56 10.89
C VAL A 82 -11.14 14.10 11.81
N GLU A 83 -10.63 13.25 12.71
CA GLU A 83 -9.32 13.53 13.31
C GLU A 83 -8.32 13.43 12.16
N ASP A 84 -7.94 14.61 11.69
CA ASP A 84 -6.86 14.85 10.75
C ASP A 84 -5.58 14.33 11.41
N PHE A 85 -5.13 13.14 11.00
CA PHE A 85 -3.79 12.67 11.33
C PHE A 85 -2.81 13.42 10.43
N GLN A 86 -2.66 14.73 10.70
CA GLN A 86 -1.53 15.53 10.26
C GLN A 86 -0.31 15.00 11.01
N ASP A 87 0.40 14.06 10.40
CA ASP A 87 1.73 13.69 10.86
C ASP A 87 2.67 14.86 10.49
N ASP A 88 2.69 15.87 11.35
CA ASP A 88 3.74 16.89 11.40
C ASP A 88 5.06 16.19 11.72
N ALA A 89 5.70 15.61 10.70
CA ALA A 89 7.08 15.18 10.80
C ALA A 89 7.95 16.43 11.04
N PRO A 90 8.65 16.55 12.20
CA PRO A 90 9.56 17.67 12.41
C PRO A 90 10.72 17.59 11.41
N PRO A 91 11.31 18.74 11.01
CA PRO A 91 12.48 18.72 10.16
C PRO A 91 13.61 17.96 10.88
N ALA A 92 14.01 16.83 10.29
CA ALA A 92 15.23 16.13 10.70
C ALA A 92 16.39 17.11 10.53
N SER A 93 16.80 17.71 11.65
CA SER A 93 18.00 18.50 11.76
C SER A 93 19.17 17.54 11.59
N PHE A 94 19.85 17.68 10.45
CA PHE A 94 21.12 17.05 10.18
C PHE A 94 22.17 17.67 11.10
N GLN A 95 22.66 16.92 12.08
CA GLN A 95 23.86 17.31 12.83
C GLN A 95 24.61 16.09 13.38
N ILE A 96 25.87 16.02 12.91
CA ILE A 96 27.02 15.15 13.20
C ILE A 96 26.98 13.75 12.58
#